data_AF-A0A1X0VC44-F1
#
_entry.id   AF-A0A1X0VC44-F1
#
_cell.length_a   1.000
_cell.length_b   1.000
_cell.length_c   1.000
_cell.angle_alpha   90.00
_cell.angle_beta   90.00
_cell.angle_gamma   90.00
#
_symmetry.space_group_name_H-M   'P 1'
#
loop_
_entity.id
_entity.type
_entity.pdbx_description
1 polymer ?
#
loop_
_entity_poly.entity_id
_entity_poly.type
_entity_poly.pdbx_seq_one_letter_code
_entity_poly.pdbx_strand_id
1 'polypeptide(L)' 'MNTKTNESDDVPLSRASKFHHQEWTEIVDDLQANYPDGLDSDDVTQRIQKYGYNEVAVKSVPKWLIFLRQFNNVIGRL' A
#
# COMPACT_ATOMS: atom_id res chain seq x y z
N MET A 1 -4.83 -23.00 -21.46
CA MET A 1 -4.69 -22.25 -20.18
C MET A 1 -4.83 -20.79 -20.52
N ASN A 2 -5.84 -20.09 -19.98
CA ASN A 2 -6.11 -18.69 -20.31
C ASN A 2 -6.06 -17.88 -19.01
N THR A 3 -4.89 -17.31 -18.72
CA THR A 3 -4.65 -16.46 -17.55
C THR A 3 -5.17 -15.05 -17.86
N LYS A 4 -6.44 -14.78 -17.56
CA LYS A 4 -6.91 -13.39 -17.47
C LYS A 4 -6.35 -12.82 -16.17
N THR A 5 -5.22 -12.13 -16.29
CA THR A 5 -4.69 -11.23 -15.27
C THR A 5 -5.70 -10.09 -15.10
N ASN A 6 -6.37 -10.05 -13.95
CA ASN A 6 -7.17 -8.89 -13.58
C ASN A 6 -6.20 -7.75 -13.22
N GLU A 7 -5.91 -6.90 -14.20
CA GLU A 7 -5.10 -5.67 -14.11
C GLU A 7 -5.82 -4.59 -13.26
N SER A 8 -6.10 -4.88 -11.98
CA SER A 8 -6.75 -3.93 -11.06
C SER A 8 -6.07 -3.89 -9.68
N ASP A 9 -4.81 -4.34 -9.59
CA ASP A 9 -3.98 -4.14 -8.39
C ASP A 9 -2.89 -3.07 -8.59
N ASP A 10 -2.78 -2.49 -9.78
CA ASP A 10 -1.93 -1.33 -10.02
C ASP A 10 -2.59 -0.09 -9.43
N VAL A 11 -2.36 0.13 -8.13
CA VAL A 11 -2.44 1.47 -7.55
C VAL A 11 -1.62 2.39 -8.46
N PRO A 12 -2.18 3.49 -9.01
CA PRO A 12 -1.40 4.38 -9.86
C PRO A 12 -0.18 4.82 -9.07
N LEU A 13 1.02 4.43 -9.52
CA LEU A 13 2.27 4.95 -8.98
C LEU A 13 2.14 6.48 -9.06
N SER A 14 2.02 7.14 -7.91
CA SER A 14 1.91 8.59 -7.85
C SER A 14 3.14 9.15 -8.55
N ARG A 15 2.95 9.74 -9.73
CA ARG A 15 4.04 10.10 -10.67
C ARG A 15 5.01 11.17 -10.14
N ALA A 16 4.75 11.74 -8.98
CA ALA A 16 5.63 12.68 -8.32
C ALA A 16 6.23 12.01 -7.08
N SER A 17 7.40 11.41 -7.21
CA SER A 17 8.25 11.27 -6.01
C SER A 17 8.52 12.69 -5.52
N LYS A 18 8.23 13.01 -4.27
CA LYS A 18 8.38 14.40 -3.80
C LYS A 18 9.86 14.75 -3.54
N PHE A 19 10.68 13.73 -3.23
CA PHE A 19 11.97 13.92 -2.57
C PHE A 19 13.20 13.68 -3.47
N HIS A 20 13.04 13.02 -4.62
CA HIS A 20 14.17 12.61 -5.48
C HIS A 20 15.02 13.75 -6.10
N HIS A 21 14.53 14.98 -6.07
CA HIS A 21 15.25 16.17 -6.54
C HIS A 21 15.62 17.15 -5.42
N GLN A 22 15.28 16.84 -4.17
CA GLN A 22 15.53 17.71 -3.02
C GLN A 22 16.90 17.40 -2.40
N GLU A 23 17.52 18.41 -1.81
CA GLU A 23 18.75 18.22 -1.05
C GLU A 23 18.47 17.44 0.24
N TRP A 24 19.40 16.57 0.64
CA TRP A 24 19.18 15.68 1.78
C TRP A 24 18.93 16.43 3.09
N THR A 25 19.50 17.63 3.25
CA THR A 25 19.28 18.49 4.42
C THR A 25 17.84 18.97 4.50
N GLU A 26 17.23 19.32 3.35
CA GLU A 26 15.82 19.74 3.28
C GLU A 26 14.92 18.56 3.61
N ILE A 27 15.27 17.36 3.14
CA ILE A 27 14.52 16.13 3.43
C ILE A 27 14.57 15.79 4.93
N VAL A 28 15.72 15.94 5.57
CA VAL A 28 15.88 15.69 7.02
C VAL A 28 15.02 16.66 7.84
N ASP A 29 14.95 17.93 7.43
CA ASP A 29 14.14 18.95 8.08
C ASP A 29 12.63 18.70 7.85
N ASP A 30 12.23 18.50 6.58
CA ASP A 30 10.85 18.20 6.19
C ASP A 30 10.29 16.95 6.87
N LEU A 31 11.11 15.90 6.98
CA LEU A 31 10.73 14.64 7.60
C LEU A 31 11.02 14.61 9.10
N GLN A 32 11.59 15.67 9.68
CA GLN A 32 12.03 15.72 11.08
C GLN A 32 12.75 14.43 11.48
N ALA A 33 13.74 14.04 10.67
CA ALA A 33 14.37 12.73 10.73
C ALA A 33 15.47 12.60 11.80
N ASN A 34 15.80 13.70 12.49
CA ASN A 34 16.79 13.79 13.56
C ASN A 34 18.14 13.15 13.18
N TYR A 35 18.68 13.51 12.01
CA TYR A 35 20.00 13.04 11.59
C TYR A 35 21.12 13.69 12.43
N PRO A 36 22.15 12.94 12.88
CA PRO A 36 22.48 11.55 12.54
C PRO A 36 21.90 10.49 13.49
N ASP A 37 21.35 10.90 14.63
CA ASP A 37 20.97 10.00 15.72
C ASP A 37 19.73 9.14 15.38
N GLY A 38 18.90 9.62 14.45
CA GLY A 38 17.66 8.99 14.04
C GLY A 38 16.49 9.31 14.96
N LEU A 39 15.37 8.64 14.74
CA LEU A 39 14.14 8.82 15.52
C LEU A 39 14.24 8.11 16.86
N ASP A 40 13.69 8.75 17.90
CA ASP A 40 13.53 8.10 19.19
C ASP A 40 12.32 7.14 19.22
N SER A 41 12.14 6.43 20.32
CA SER A 41 11.04 5.46 20.48
C SER A 41 9.65 6.10 20.43
N ASP A 42 9.54 7.35 20.86
CA ASP A 42 8.27 8.06 20.95
C ASP A 42 7.86 8.58 19.57
N ASP A 43 8.81 9.10 18.80
CA ASP A 43 8.68 9.47 17.40
C ASP A 43 8.29 8.26 16.54
N VAL A 44 8.95 7.12 16.74
CA VAL A 44 8.62 5.87 16.05
C VAL A 44 7.18 5.46 16.36
N THR A 45 6.79 5.50 17.64
CA THR A 45 5.43 5.14 18.07
C THR A 45 4.38 6.07 17.45
N GLN A 46 4.62 7.38 17.46
CA GLN A 46 3.74 8.37 16.84
C GLN A 46 3.62 8.14 15.32
N ARG A 47 4.73 7.80 14.64
CA ARG A 47 4.72 7.53 13.19
C ARG A 47 3.98 6.25 12.85
N ILE A 48 4.15 5.18 13.61
CA ILE A 48 3.39 3.93 13.41
C ILE A 48 1.90 4.19 13.61
N GLN A 49 1.51 4.99 14.61
CA GLN A 49 0.11 5.37 14.81
C GLN A 49 -0.45 6.21 13.65
N LYS A 50 0.36 7.10 13.07
CA LYS A 50 -0.06 8.01 11.99
C LYS A 50 -0.11 7.35 10.61
N TYR A 51 0.90 6.55 10.27
CA TYR A 51 1.11 6.02 8.92
C TYR A 51 0.83 4.51 8.80
N GLY A 52 0.73 3.80 9.93
CA GLY A 52 0.64 2.35 9.96
C GLY A 52 1.98 1.66 9.69
N TYR A 53 1.93 0.34 9.62
CA TYR A 53 3.09 -0.48 9.27
C TYR A 53 3.42 -0.34 7.78
N ASN A 54 4.71 -0.37 7.45
CA ASN A 54 5.19 -0.39 6.07
C ASN A 54 5.03 -1.79 5.46
N GLU A 55 3.79 -2.20 5.24
CA GLU A 55 3.44 -3.48 4.65
C GLU A 55 2.35 -3.35 3.60
N VAL A 56 2.39 -4.22 2.59
CA VAL A 56 1.33 -4.30 1.59
C VAL A 56 0.27 -5.27 2.13
N ALA A 57 -0.92 -4.75 2.42
CA ALA A 57 -2.02 -5.56 2.92
C ALA A 57 -2.47 -6.59 1.86
N VAL A 58 -2.44 -7.87 2.22
CA VAL A 58 -2.95 -8.94 1.35
C VAL A 58 -4.47 -9.01 1.49
N LYS A 59 -5.18 -8.75 0.40
CA LYS A 59 -6.64 -8.93 0.34
C LYS A 59 -6.97 -10.42 0.33
N SER A 60 -7.31 -10.99 1.49
CA SER A 60 -7.81 -12.36 1.54
C SER A 60 -9.29 -12.38 1.15
N VAL A 61 -9.65 -13.17 0.13
CA VAL A 61 -11.04 -13.45 -0.22
C VAL A 61 -11.45 -14.77 0.44
N PRO A 62 -12.48 -14.77 1.31
CA PRO A 62 -12.93 -16.00 1.94
C PRO A 62 -13.35 -17.06 0.91
N LYS A 63 -12.93 -18.31 1.10
CA LYS A 63 -13.18 -19.41 0.15
C LYS A 63 -14.67 -19.65 -0.12
N TRP A 64 -15.53 -19.50 0.88
CA TRP A 64 -16.97 -19.64 0.71
C TRP A 64 -17.56 -18.57 -0.22
N LEU A 65 -16.98 -17.36 -0.24
CA LEU A 65 -17.39 -16.30 -1.15
C LEU A 65 -17.01 -16.65 -2.60
N ILE A 66 -15.86 -17.30 -2.80
CA ILE A 66 -15.44 -17.82 -4.10
C ILE A 66 -16.42 -18.89 -4.60
N PHE A 67 -16.85 -19.80 -3.70
CA PHE A 67 -17.85 -20.82 -4.02
C PHE A 67 -19.18 -20.21 -4.47
N LEU A 68 -19.72 -19.23 -3.74
CA LEU A 68 -21.00 -18.59 -4.09
C LEU A 68 -20.96 -17.86 -5.45
N ARG A 69 -19.82 -17.25 -5.81
CA ARG A 69 -19.66 -16.59 -7.13
C ARG A 69 -19.87 -17.55 -8.31
N GLN A 70 -19.63 -18.84 -8.13
CA GLN A 70 -19.84 -19.84 -9.19
C GLN A 70 -21.33 -19.96 -9.56
N PHE A 71 -22.25 -19.73 -8.64
CA PHE A 71 -23.69 -19.83 -8.87
C PHE A 71 -24.30 -18.55 -9.46
N ASN A 72 -23.77 -17.38 -9.07
CA ASN A 72 -24.30 -16.10 -9.53
C ASN A 72 -23.94 -15.79 -10.99
N ASN A 73 -22.84 -16.34 -11.52
CA ASN A 73 -22.40 -16.07 -12.89
C ASN A 73 -23.18 -16.85 -13.97
N VAL A 74 -24.06 -17.78 -13.61
CA VAL A 74 -24.83 -18.61 -14.57
C VAL A 74 -26.13 -17.92 -15.01
N ILE A 75 -26.64 -16.95 -14.26
CA ILE A 75 -27.97 -16.34 -14.50
C ILE A 75 -27.97 -15.27 -15.61
N GLY A 76 -26.80 -14.80 -16.08
CA GLY A 76 -26.68 -13.74 -17.09
C GLY A 76 -26.53 -14.18 -18.54
N ARG A 77 -26.82 -15.45 -18.89
CA ARG A 77 -26.61 -16.00 -20.24
C ARG A 77 -27.80 -16.81 -20.79
N LEU A 78 -29.02 -16.38 -20.50
CA LEU A 78 -30.25 -16.77 -21.19
C LEU A 78 -30.96 -15.51 -21.71
#